data_AF-A0A926E934-F1
#
_entry.id   AF-A0A926E934-F1
#
_cell.length_a   1.000
_cell.length_b   1.000
_cell.length_c   1.000
_cell.angle_alpha   90.00
_cell.angle_beta   90.00
_cell.angle_gamma   90.00
#
_symmetry.space_group_name_H-M   'P 1'
#
loop_
_entity.id
_entity.type
_entity.pdbx_description
1 polymer ?
#
loop_
_entity_poly.entity_id
_entity_poly.type
_entity_poly.pdbx_seq_one_letter_code
_entity_poly.pdbx_strand_id
1 'polypeptide(L)'
;MGRREFTEAEIQELEKNPYVDDVNSVRIIYSEGFKQHFVREYMKGIKPTQIFREAGFDVELIGYKRIERATARWKPYGDKNTLK
;
A
#
# COMPACT_ATOMS: atom_id res chain seq x y z
N MET A 1 14.95 -13.88 7.86
CA MET A 1 14.44 -12.68 8.56
C MET A 1 12.93 -12.75 8.56
N GLY A 2 12.32 -12.83 9.76
CA GLY A 2 10.90 -13.12 9.94
C GLY A 2 10.00 -12.08 9.28
N ARG A 3 8.94 -12.53 8.59
CA ARG A 3 7.84 -11.64 8.21
C ARG A 3 7.22 -11.17 9.53
N ARG A 4 7.30 -9.88 9.86
CA ARG A 4 6.48 -9.30 10.93
C ARG A 4 5.03 -9.48 10.52
N GLU A 5 4.29 -10.25 11.29
CA GLU A 5 2.86 -10.42 11.12
C GLU A 5 2.13 -9.27 11.81
N PHE A 6 0.95 -8.91 11.31
CA PHE A 6 0.07 -7.97 11.97
C PHE A 6 -0.60 -8.64 13.15
N THR A 7 -0.67 -7.92 14.26
CA THR A 7 -1.50 -8.29 15.40
C THR A 7 -2.98 -8.06 15.07
N GLU A 8 -3.88 -8.72 15.79
CA GLU A 8 -5.34 -8.53 15.61
C GLU A 8 -5.76 -7.07 15.72
N ALA A 9 -5.12 -6.28 16.60
CA ALA A 9 -5.37 -4.85 16.72
C ALA A 9 -4.95 -4.08 15.45
N GLU A 10 -3.78 -4.39 14.87
CA GLU A 10 -3.32 -3.78 13.62
C GLU A 10 -4.22 -4.19 12.43
N ILE A 11 -4.70 -5.43 12.41
CA ILE A 11 -5.65 -5.91 11.39
C ILE A 11 -6.95 -5.11 11.47
N GLN A 12 -7.54 -5.00 12.67
CA GLN A 12 -8.78 -4.23 12.87
C GLN A 12 -8.62 -2.74 12.56
N GLU A 13 -7.44 -2.17 12.77
CA GLU A 13 -7.17 -0.78 12.38
C GLU A 13 -7.12 -0.61 10.86
N LEU A 14 -6.49 -1.56 10.17
CA LEU A 14 -6.44 -1.57 8.71
C LEU A 14 -7.81 -1.85 8.07
N GLU A 15 -8.62 -2.76 8.62
CA GLU A 15 -9.98 -3.05 8.13
C GLU A 15 -10.93 -1.85 8.20
N LYS A 16 -10.71 -0.91 9.13
CA LYS A 16 -11.52 0.32 9.21
C LYS A 16 -11.31 1.26 8.02
N ASN A 17 -10.23 1.08 7.28
CA ASN A 17 -9.91 1.95 6.15
C ASN A 17 -10.70 1.52 4.90
N PRO A 18 -11.50 2.40 4.26
CA PRO A 18 -12.30 2.06 3.08
C PRO A 18 -11.47 1.64 1.85
N TYR A 19 -10.16 1.88 1.87
CA TYR A 19 -9.24 1.47 0.82
C TYR A 19 -8.68 0.03 1.01
N VAL A 20 -9.03 -0.63 2.11
CA VAL A 20 -8.74 -2.04 2.37
C VAL A 20 -9.96 -2.88 2.00
N ASP A 21 -9.72 -3.91 1.21
CA ASP A 21 -10.73 -4.89 0.81
C ASP A 21 -10.76 -6.06 1.79
N ASP A 22 -9.57 -6.54 2.19
CA ASP A 22 -9.39 -7.59 3.19
C ASP A 22 -7.97 -7.49 3.76
N VAL A 23 -7.79 -7.89 5.02
CA VAL A 23 -6.46 -7.96 5.63
C VAL A 23 -6.35 -9.20 6.50
N ASN A 24 -5.18 -9.81 6.42
CA ASN A 24 -4.82 -10.98 7.19
C ASN A 24 -3.45 -10.74 7.84
N SER A 25 -3.04 -11.57 8.80
CA SER A 25 -1.81 -11.39 9.59
C SER A 25 -0.56 -11.20 8.74
N VAL A 26 -0.57 -11.68 7.49
CA VAL A 26 0.59 -11.59 6.59
C VAL A 26 0.37 -10.64 5.41
N ARG A 27 -0.86 -10.41 4.96
CA ARG A 27 -1.16 -9.75 3.67
C ARG A 27 -2.27 -8.71 3.83
N ILE A 28 -2.10 -7.57 3.17
CA ILE A 28 -3.14 -6.57 2.97
C ILE A 28 -3.62 -6.68 1.53
N ILE A 29 -4.93 -6.84 1.35
CA ILE A 29 -5.63 -6.80 0.08
C ILE A 29 -6.24 -5.41 -0.03
N TYR A 30 -5.67 -4.62 -0.93
CA TYR A 30 -6.17 -3.28 -1.20
C TYR A 30 -7.30 -3.32 -2.22
N SER A 31 -8.28 -2.46 -2.03
CA SER A 31 -9.38 -2.28 -2.97
C SER A 31 -8.86 -1.80 -4.33
N GLU A 32 -9.58 -2.13 -5.40
CA GLU A 32 -9.22 -1.69 -6.75
C GLU A 32 -9.22 -0.16 -6.88
N GLY A 33 -10.18 0.52 -6.24
CA GLY A 33 -10.25 1.99 -6.23
C GLY A 33 -8.99 2.63 -5.63
N PHE A 34 -8.43 2.02 -4.59
CA PHE A 34 -7.16 2.50 -4.01
C PHE A 34 -5.99 2.31 -4.96
N LYS A 35 -5.89 1.16 -5.63
CA LYS A 35 -4.81 0.90 -6.60
C LYS A 35 -4.83 1.93 -7.73
N GLN A 36 -6.01 2.25 -8.27
CA GLN A 36 -6.16 3.26 -9.31
C GLN A 36 -5.80 4.67 -8.80
N HIS A 37 -6.30 5.05 -7.61
CA HIS A 37 -5.95 6.30 -6.97
C HIS A 37 -4.43 6.41 -6.75
N PHE A 38 -3.81 5.34 -6.23
CA PHE A 38 -2.38 5.26 -5.99
C PHE A 38 -1.56 5.48 -7.26
N VAL A 39 -1.88 4.75 -8.34
CA VAL A 39 -1.14 4.88 -9.61
C VAL A 39 -1.27 6.30 -10.16
N ARG A 40 -2.46 6.90 -10.10
CA ARG A 40 -2.70 8.28 -10.55
C ARG A 40 -1.85 9.29 -9.78
N GLU A 41 -1.83 9.21 -8.46
CA GLU A 41 -1.05 10.09 -7.59
C GLU A 41 0.46 9.88 -7.77
N TYR A 42 0.87 8.61 -7.88
CA TYR A 42 2.27 8.24 -8.12
C TYR A 42 2.78 8.77 -9.46
N MET A 43 1.96 8.73 -10.52
CA MET A 43 2.27 9.33 -11.82
C MET A 43 2.44 10.85 -11.78
N LYS A 44 1.80 11.55 -10.83
CA LYS A 44 2.02 12.98 -10.60
C LYS A 44 3.35 13.28 -9.90
N GLY A 45 4.12 12.24 -9.53
CA GLY A 45 5.37 12.38 -8.79
C GLY A 45 5.19 12.40 -7.27
N ILE A 46 4.00 12.09 -6.74
CA ILE A 46 3.77 12.01 -5.31
C ILE A 46 4.45 10.74 -4.76
N LYS A 47 5.10 10.86 -3.61
CA LYS A 47 5.81 9.75 -2.98
C LYS A 47 4.81 8.69 -2.48
N PRO A 48 5.13 7.38 -2.62
CA PRO A 48 4.21 6.32 -2.23
C PRO A 48 3.84 6.37 -0.74
N THR A 49 4.79 6.68 0.14
CA THR A 49 4.50 6.88 1.58
C THR A 49 3.51 8.01 1.84
N GLN A 50 3.57 9.09 1.05
CA GLN A 50 2.63 10.20 1.19
C GLN A 50 1.23 9.80 0.75
N ILE A 51 1.09 9.09 -0.37
CA ILE A 51 -0.20 8.61 -0.86
C ILE A 51 -0.89 7.71 0.17
N PHE A 52 -0.13 6.79 0.77
CA PHE A 52 -0.65 5.93 1.85
C PHE A 52 -1.10 6.76 3.05
N ARG A 53 -0.30 7.74 3.46
CA ARG A 53 -0.65 8.65 4.57
C ARG A 53 -1.90 9.48 4.28
N GLU A 54 -2.03 10.02 3.07
CA GLU A 54 -3.20 10.79 2.64
C GLU A 54 -4.46 9.92 2.52
N ALA A 55 -4.30 8.65 2.19
CA ALA A 55 -5.37 7.66 2.23
C ALA A 55 -5.70 7.15 3.66
N GLY A 56 -5.11 7.72 4.70
CA GLY A 56 -5.39 7.37 6.09
C GLY A 56 -4.73 6.07 6.55
N PHE A 57 -3.67 5.62 5.89
CA PHE A 57 -2.87 4.50 6.36
C PHE A 57 -1.74 4.97 7.28
N ASP A 58 -1.53 4.21 8.34
CA ASP A 58 -0.32 4.35 9.15
C ASP A 58 0.88 3.69 8.44
N VAL A 59 1.75 4.54 7.90
CA VAL A 59 2.93 4.12 7.13
C VAL A 59 3.99 3.44 8.00
N GLU A 60 3.98 3.70 9.32
CA GLU A 60 4.90 3.07 10.28
C GLU A 60 4.43 1.65 10.60
N LEU A 61 3.12 1.46 10.76
CA LEU A 61 2.45 0.17 10.94
C LEU A 61 2.63 -0.73 9.70
N ILE A 62 2.32 -0.22 8.50
CA ILE A 62 2.50 -1.00 7.26
C ILE A 62 3.99 -1.27 7.01
N GLY A 63 4.83 -0.28 7.29
CA GLY A 63 6.26 -0.35 7.10
C GLY A 63 6.70 -0.13 5.66
N TYR A 64 7.80 0.59 5.52
CA TYR A 64 8.38 1.02 4.24
C TYR A 64 8.56 -0.12 3.24
N LYS A 65 9.05 -1.30 3.67
CA LYS A 65 9.26 -2.46 2.79
C LYS A 65 7.98 -3.06 2.21
N ARG A 66 6.84 -2.93 2.87
CA ARG A 66 5.55 -3.39 2.31
C ARG A 66 5.05 -2.39 1.28
N ILE A 67 5.20 -1.09 1.55
CA ILE A 67 4.87 0.01 0.62
C ILE A 67 5.73 -0.10 -0.65
N GLU A 68 7.04 -0.30 -0.54
CA GLU A 68 7.93 -0.49 -1.69
C GLU A 68 7.50 -1.67 -2.57
N ARG A 69 7.16 -2.82 -1.95
CA ARG A 69 6.71 -4.01 -2.68
C ARG A 69 5.35 -3.82 -3.34
N ALA A 70 4.42 -3.15 -2.66
CA ALA A 70 3.12 -2.79 -3.25
C ALA A 70 3.30 -1.84 -4.44
N THR A 71 4.14 -0.81 -4.26
CA THR A 71 4.51 0.14 -5.32
C THR A 71 5.11 -0.60 -6.51
N ALA A 72 6.11 -1.47 -6.31
CA ALA A 72 6.73 -2.23 -7.39
C ALA A 72 5.73 -3.14 -8.13
N ARG A 73 4.74 -3.69 -7.42
CA ARG A 73 3.67 -4.52 -8.00
C ARG A 73 2.66 -3.70 -8.80
N TRP A 74 2.40 -2.45 -8.41
CA TRP A 74 1.44 -1.57 -9.08
C TRP A 74 2.09 -0.68 -10.14
N LYS A 75 3.40 -0.46 -10.08
CA LYS A 75 4.19 0.26 -11.08
C LYS A 75 4.02 -0.26 -12.52
N PRO A 76 3.97 -1.58 -12.81
CA PRO A 76 3.71 -2.07 -14.17
C PRO A 76 2.29 -1.80 -14.69
N TYR A 77 1.35 -1.34 -13.84
CA TYR A 77 0.07 -0.81 -14.35
C TYR A 77 0.24 0.57 -15.02
N GLY A 78 1.34 1.26 -14.73
CA GLY A 78 1.61 2.61 -15.22
C GLY A 78 2.73 2.73 -16.24
N ASP A 79 3.77 1.88 -16.19
CA ASP A 79 4.91 2.12 -17.06
C ASP A 79 5.78 0.87 -17.30
N LYS A 80 5.92 0.49 -18.58
CA LYS A 80 6.94 -0.45 -19.08
C LYS A 80 8.31 0.22 -19.29
N ASN A 81 8.53 1.45 -18.83
CA ASN A 81 9.74 2.19 -19.19
C ASN A 81 10.29 3.06 -18.06
N THR A 82 10.89 2.45 -17.03
CA THR A 82 11.94 3.15 -16.26
C THR A 82 12.90 2.16 -15.61
N LEU A 83 13.80 1.62 -16.43
CA LEU A 83 15.16 1.27 -16.03
C LEU A 83 16.07 2.13 -16.92
N LYS A 84 16.69 3.15 -16.34
CA LYS A 84 17.90 3.76 -16.87
C LYS A 84 18.98 3.53 -15.82
#